data_AF-A0A4Q1SPJ3-F1
#
_entry.id   AF-A0A4Q1SPJ3-F1
#
_cell.length_a   1.000
_cell.length_b   1.000
_cell.length_c   1.000
_cell.angle_alpha   90.00
_cell.angle_beta   90.00
_cell.angle_gamma   90.00
#
_symmetry.space_group_name_H-M   'P 1'
#
loop_
_entity.id
_entity.type
_entity.pdbx_description
1 polymer ?
#
loop_
_entity_poly.entity_id
_entity_poly.type
_entity_poly.pdbx_seq_one_letter_code
_entity_poly.pdbx_strand_id
1 'polypeptide(L)'
;MTTIYVNQVFGVSKDMVLSYVEREEVDVEFNRAAASDKHIVVYGSSKQGKSALVQKHIAKENAITIGCTPRMTTKDIYSSLLRQIGITIESSKEEVKGTNGVVSVKTGFKAIIPLFGQANTEVKGDIGGKTE
;
A
#
# COMPACT_ATOMS: atom_id res chain seq x y z
N MET A 1 -2.21 5.57 -39.61
CA MET A 1 -3.33 6.10 -38.80
C MET A 1 -3.28 5.42 -37.45
N THR A 2 -3.27 6.20 -36.36
CA THR A 2 -3.36 5.65 -35.00
C THR A 2 -4.82 5.44 -34.65
N THR A 3 -5.21 4.22 -34.31
CA THR A 3 -6.57 3.93 -33.83
C THR A 3 -6.74 4.48 -32.42
N ILE A 4 -7.74 5.34 -32.21
CA ILE A 4 -8.09 5.89 -30.89
C ILE A 4 -9.36 5.21 -30.39
N TYR A 5 -9.30 4.68 -29.17
CA TYR A 5 -10.45 4.06 -28.52
C TYR A 5 -11.21 5.06 -27.66
N VAL A 6 -12.53 4.89 -27.57
CA VAL A 6 -13.43 5.77 -26.81
C VAL A 6 -13.01 5.89 -25.34
N ASN A 7 -12.52 4.81 -24.73
CA ASN A 7 -12.07 4.80 -23.34
C ASN A 7 -10.74 5.55 -23.09
N GLN A 8 -9.99 5.88 -24.14
CA GLN A 8 -8.81 6.74 -24.04
C GLN A 8 -9.20 8.22 -24.01
N VAL A 9 -10.37 8.55 -24.56
CA VAL A 9 -10.90 9.92 -24.63
C VAL A 9 -11.86 10.18 -23.46
N PHE A 10 -12.76 9.26 -23.16
CA PHE A 10 -13.84 9.45 -22.20
C PHE A 10 -13.82 8.43 -21.05
N GLY A 11 -14.36 8.84 -19.91
CA GLY A 11 -14.51 7.99 -18.72
C GLY A 11 -13.61 8.40 -17.56
N VAL A 12 -13.55 7.54 -16.54
CA VAL A 12 -12.66 7.72 -15.39
C VAL A 12 -11.47 6.80 -15.58
N SER A 13 -10.29 7.39 -15.75
CA SER A 13 -9.03 6.66 -15.87
C SER A 13 -8.05 7.09 -14.78
N LYS A 14 -7.15 6.19 -14.42
CA LYS A 14 -5.95 6.54 -13.64
C LYS A 14 -4.91 7.22 -14.51
N ASP A 15 -4.92 6.94 -15.81
CA ASP A 15 -4.02 7.53 -16.78
C ASP A 15 -4.62 8.81 -17.37
N MET A 16 -3.75 9.61 -17.98
CA MET A 16 -4.14 10.85 -18.63
C MET A 16 -5.14 10.58 -19.76
N VAL A 17 -6.30 11.24 -19.72
CA VAL A 17 -7.31 11.13 -20.77
C VAL A 17 -7.00 12.09 -21.92
N LEU A 18 -7.30 11.67 -23.15
CA LEU A 18 -7.04 12.47 -24.36
C LEU A 18 -7.99 13.66 -24.52
N SER A 19 -9.08 13.72 -23.74
CA SER A 19 -10.06 14.82 -23.75
C SER A 19 -9.68 16.00 -22.85
N TYR A 20 -8.47 16.03 -22.30
CA TYR A 20 -8.06 17.16 -21.45
C TYR A 20 -7.97 18.45 -22.27
N VAL A 21 -8.67 19.48 -21.80
CA VAL A 21 -8.61 20.84 -22.33
C VAL A 21 -7.91 21.71 -21.29
N GLU A 22 -6.86 22.42 -21.73
CA GLU A 22 -6.10 23.32 -20.87
C GLU A 22 -6.98 24.51 -20.44
N ARG A 23 -6.86 24.88 -19.17
CA ARG A 23 -7.57 26.00 -18.57
C ARG A 23 -6.53 27.06 -18.24
N GLU A 24 -6.48 28.13 -19.02
CA GLU A 24 -5.42 29.15 -18.93
C GLU A 24 -5.14 29.60 -17.49
N GLU A 25 -6.17 30.02 -16.75
CA GLU A 25 -6.05 30.48 -15.36
C GLU A 25 -5.57 29.42 -14.36
N VAL A 26 -5.73 28.13 -14.66
CA VAL A 26 -5.38 27.03 -13.73
C VAL A 26 -4.04 26.42 -14.11
N ASP A 27 -3.85 26.11 -15.38
CA ASP A 27 -2.67 25.45 -15.91
C ASP A 27 -1.43 26.39 -15.84
N VAL A 28 -1.61 27.70 -16.09
CA VAL A 28 -0.52 28.69 -15.94
C VAL A 28 -0.11 28.85 -14.48
N GLU A 29 -1.09 28.98 -13.57
CA GLU A 29 -0.80 29.10 -12.13
C GLU A 29 -0.17 27.82 -11.57
N PHE A 30 -0.62 26.64 -12.02
CA PHE A 30 -0.03 25.38 -11.62
C PHE A 30 1.43 25.28 -12.02
N ASN A 31 1.77 25.64 -13.27
CA ASN A 31 3.16 25.63 -13.74
C ASN A 31 4.05 26.62 -12.99
N ARG A 32 3.54 27.83 -12.70
CA ARG A 32 4.27 28.79 -11.87
C ARG A 32 4.51 28.27 -10.46
N ALA A 33 3.50 27.66 -9.85
CA ALA A 33 3.62 27.08 -8.52
C ALA A 33 4.59 25.89 -8.50
N ALA A 34 4.48 24.99 -9.48
CA ALA A 34 5.31 23.78 -9.60
C ALA A 34 6.80 24.10 -9.83
N ALA A 35 7.12 25.25 -10.41
CA ALA A 35 8.49 25.75 -10.55
C ALA A 35 9.06 26.36 -9.25
N SER A 36 8.27 26.47 -8.18
CA SER A 36 8.73 27.01 -6.90
C SER A 36 9.10 25.92 -5.90
N ASP A 37 9.94 26.25 -4.92
CA ASP A 37 10.34 25.35 -3.82
C ASP A 37 9.29 25.29 -2.69
N LYS A 38 7.99 25.42 -3.03
CA LYS A 38 6.90 25.46 -2.05
C LYS A 38 6.03 24.21 -2.14
N HIS A 39 5.42 23.85 -1.01
CA HIS A 39 4.37 22.83 -1.00
C HIS A 39 3.08 23.40 -1.59
N ILE A 40 2.48 22.69 -2.53
CA ILE A 40 1.29 23.11 -3.28
C ILE A 40 0.14 22.18 -2.96
N VAL A 41 -1.04 22.76 -2.74
CA VAL A 41 -2.29 22.01 -2.55
C VAL A 41 -3.23 22.31 -3.70
N VAL A 42 -3.54 21.29 -4.51
CA VAL A 42 -4.56 21.38 -5.57
C VAL A 42 -5.89 20.89 -5.01
N TYR A 43 -6.88 21.78 -4.93
CA TYR A 43 -8.19 21.49 -4.35
C TYR A 43 -9.35 21.73 -5.34
N GLY A 44 -10.55 21.31 -4.96
CA GLY A 44 -11.77 21.41 -5.78
C GLY A 44 -12.61 20.15 -5.73
N SER A 45 -13.83 20.23 -6.25
CA SER A 45 -14.81 19.14 -6.23
C SER A 45 -14.33 17.87 -6.92
N SER A 46 -14.98 16.74 -6.62
CA SER A 46 -14.72 15.47 -7.30
C SER A 46 -14.88 15.63 -8.82
N LYS A 47 -14.03 14.94 -9.60
CA LYS A 47 -14.05 14.94 -11.07
C LYS A 47 -13.75 16.28 -11.78
N GLN A 48 -13.26 17.31 -11.08
CA GLN A 48 -12.83 18.59 -11.70
C GLN A 48 -11.44 18.55 -12.37
N GLY A 49 -10.89 17.36 -12.64
CA GLY A 49 -9.61 17.23 -13.32
C GLY A 49 -8.36 17.58 -12.51
N LYS A 50 -8.41 17.49 -11.17
CA LYS A 50 -7.23 17.71 -10.30
C LYS A 50 -6.08 16.76 -10.64
N SER A 51 -6.37 15.46 -10.70
CA SER A 51 -5.36 14.45 -11.05
C SER A 51 -4.87 14.60 -12.49
N ALA A 52 -5.77 14.97 -13.42
CA ALA A 52 -5.41 15.21 -14.82
C ALA A 52 -4.50 16.44 -14.99
N LEU A 53 -4.73 17.52 -14.23
CA LEU A 53 -3.86 18.70 -14.19
C LEU A 53 -2.43 18.31 -13.79
N VAL A 54 -2.29 17.55 -12.70
CA VAL A 54 -0.96 17.09 -12.23
C VAL A 54 -0.28 16.21 -13.28
N GLN A 55 -1.00 15.24 -13.86
CA GLN A 55 -0.45 14.32 -14.86
C GLN A 55 -0.10 14.99 -16.19
N LYS A 56 -0.80 16.07 -16.55
CA LYS A 56 -0.54 16.85 -17.76
C LYS A 56 0.80 17.59 -17.69
N HIS A 57 1.13 18.15 -16.54
CA HIS A 57 2.29 19.04 -16.36
C HIS A 57 3.48 18.35 -15.69
N ILE A 58 3.27 17.24 -14.99
CA ILE A 58 4.34 16.46 -14.33
C ILE A 58 4.41 15.07 -14.97
N ALA A 59 5.53 14.79 -15.62
CA ALA A 59 5.81 13.49 -16.21
C ALA A 59 5.89 12.40 -15.13
N LYS A 60 5.40 11.18 -15.42
CA LYS A 60 5.31 10.09 -14.45
C LYS A 60 6.67 9.68 -13.90
N GLU A 61 7.68 9.70 -14.76
CA GLU A 61 9.08 9.44 -14.45
C GLU A 61 9.68 10.43 -13.44
N ASN A 62 9.12 11.64 -13.35
CA ASN A 62 9.56 12.70 -12.45
C ASN A 62 8.72 12.79 -11.18
N ALA A 63 7.82 11.82 -10.94
CA ALA A 63 6.87 11.86 -9.83
C ALA A 63 6.77 10.53 -9.08
N ILE A 64 6.84 10.59 -7.75
CA ILE A 64 6.45 9.49 -6.87
C ILE A 64 5.02 9.77 -6.40
N THR A 65 4.06 8.94 -6.82
CA THR A 65 2.65 9.14 -6.51
C THR A 65 2.20 8.20 -5.40
N ILE A 66 1.70 8.74 -4.29
CA ILE A 66 1.19 7.96 -3.16
C ILE A 66 -0.32 8.20 -3.03
N GLY A 67 -1.10 7.15 -3.28
CA GLY A 67 -2.56 7.20 -3.10
C GLY A 67 -2.94 7.07 -1.62
N CYS A 68 -3.17 8.20 -0.95
CA CYS A 68 -3.57 8.20 0.45
C CYS A 68 -5.03 7.74 0.64
N THR A 69 -5.25 6.84 1.59
CA THR A 69 -6.59 6.47 2.05
C THR A 69 -6.79 6.90 3.51
N PRO A 70 -8.02 7.10 3.99
CA PRO A 70 -8.26 7.55 5.37
C PRO A 70 -7.69 6.65 6.47
N ARG A 71 -7.39 5.38 6.16
CA ARG A 71 -6.85 4.40 7.10
C ARG A 71 -5.32 4.28 7.04
N MET A 72 -4.66 4.99 6.13
CA MET A 72 -3.21 4.93 6.02
C MET A 72 -2.53 5.64 7.18
N THR A 73 -1.49 5.00 7.70
CA THR A 73 -0.58 5.58 8.67
C THR A 73 0.60 6.24 7.98
N THR A 74 1.34 7.07 8.72
CA THR A 74 2.61 7.64 8.29
C THR A 74 3.60 6.56 7.83
N LYS A 75 3.62 5.41 8.54
CA LYS A 75 4.47 4.26 8.17
C LYS A 75 4.10 3.70 6.80
N ASP A 76 2.81 3.65 6.47
CA ASP A 76 2.35 3.15 5.17
C ASP A 76 2.75 4.08 4.02
N ILE A 77 2.69 5.40 4.24
CA ILE A 77 3.12 6.41 3.27
C ILE A 77 4.61 6.24 2.97
N TYR A 78 5.46 6.25 4.00
CA TYR A 78 6.91 6.06 3.83
C TYR A 78 7.25 4.69 3.24
N SER A 79 6.51 3.65 3.64
CA SER A 79 6.72 2.31 3.07
C SER A 79 6.40 2.26 1.58
N SER A 80 5.34 2.96 1.14
CA SER A 80 5.00 3.10 -0.28
C SER A 80 6.07 3.87 -1.05
N LEU A 81 6.56 4.99 -0.49
CA LEU A 81 7.65 5.78 -1.06
C LEU A 81 8.91 4.94 -1.27
N LEU A 82 9.39 4.27 -0.21
CA LEU A 82 10.61 3.47 -0.23
C LEU A 82 10.53 2.33 -1.26
N ARG A 83 9.38 1.66 -1.37
CA ARG A 83 9.16 0.62 -2.39
C ARG A 83 9.21 1.16 -3.82
N GLN A 84 8.65 2.35 -4.08
CA GLN A 84 8.67 2.96 -5.41
C GLN A 84 10.08 3.37 -5.85
N ILE A 85 10.97 3.72 -4.91
CA ILE A 85 12.38 4.01 -5.20
C ILE A 85 13.29 2.77 -5.16
N GLY A 86 12.71 1.57 -5.06
CA GLY A 86 13.46 0.30 -5.10
C GLY A 86 14.10 -0.12 -3.78
N ILE A 87 13.75 0.51 -2.65
CA ILE A 87 14.24 0.13 -1.33
C ILE A 87 13.30 -0.91 -0.71
N THR A 88 13.83 -2.11 -0.47
CA THR A 88 13.14 -3.19 0.24
C THR A 88 13.23 -2.96 1.74
N ILE A 89 12.08 -2.94 2.42
CA ILE A 89 12.01 -2.83 3.87
C ILE A 89 12.07 -4.24 4.45
N GLU A 90 13.21 -4.58 5.06
CA GLU A 90 13.34 -5.80 5.84
C GLU A 90 12.68 -5.59 7.19
N SER A 91 11.50 -6.17 7.40
CA SER A 91 10.98 -6.28 8.75
C SER A 91 11.68 -7.45 9.43
N SER A 92 12.64 -7.16 10.31
CA SER A 92 13.08 -8.12 11.30
C SER A 92 11.88 -8.45 12.18
N LYS A 93 11.20 -9.56 11.91
CA LYS A 93 10.44 -10.21 12.95
C LYS A 93 11.49 -10.61 13.98
N GLU A 94 11.49 -9.94 15.13
CA GLU A 94 12.08 -10.54 16.32
C GLU A 94 11.30 -11.84 16.54
N GLU A 95 11.81 -12.93 15.98
CA GLU A 95 11.59 -14.23 16.56
C GLU A 95 12.10 -14.09 17.98
N VAL A 96 11.18 -13.88 18.91
CA VAL A 96 11.41 -14.17 20.32
C VAL A 96 11.82 -15.63 20.32
N LYS A 97 13.14 -15.88 20.29
CA LYS A 97 13.75 -17.17 20.58
C LYS A 97 13.52 -17.40 22.07
N GLY A 98 12.27 -17.70 22.41
CA GLY A 98 11.96 -18.46 23.60
C GLY A 98 12.60 -19.83 23.39
N THR A 99 13.62 -20.10 24.19
CA THR A 99 14.23 -21.41 24.36
C THR A 99 13.14 -22.42 24.72
N ASN A 100 12.56 -23.05 23.69
CA ASN A 100 11.92 -24.37 23.64
C ASN A 100 10.85 -24.40 22.54
N GLY A 101 11.17 -25.07 21.42
CA GLY A 101 10.20 -25.58 20.46
C GLY A 101 9.56 -24.55 19.54
N VAL A 102 9.99 -24.53 18.28
CA VAL A 102 9.29 -23.83 17.20
C VAL A 102 7.91 -24.49 17.04
N VAL A 103 6.88 -23.90 17.65
CA VAL A 103 5.48 -24.25 17.41
C VAL A 103 4.88 -23.17 16.52
N SER A 104 4.87 -23.43 15.22
CA SER A 104 4.08 -22.65 14.26
C SER A 104 2.60 -22.95 14.48
N VAL A 105 1.94 -22.21 15.38
CA VAL A 105 0.49 -22.27 15.54
C VAL A 105 -0.16 -21.49 14.39
N LYS A 106 -0.36 -22.16 13.25
CA LYS A 106 -1.34 -21.71 12.26
C LYS A 106 -2.72 -21.82 12.92
N THR A 107 -3.38 -20.68 13.11
CA THR A 107 -4.82 -20.62 13.40
C THR A 107 -5.57 -21.32 12.26
N GLY A 108 -5.90 -22.58 12.47
CA GLY A 108 -6.55 -23.46 11.51
C GLY A 108 -6.71 -24.81 12.16
N PHE A 109 -7.91 -25.10 12.64
CA PHE A 109 -8.31 -26.37 13.24
C PHE A 109 -7.75 -27.57 12.47
N LYS A 110 -6.77 -28.25 13.07
CA LYS A 110 -6.55 -29.70 12.94
C LYS A 110 -5.52 -30.12 13.99
N ALA A 111 -6.02 -30.43 15.18
CA ALA A 111 -5.31 -31.29 16.11
C ALA A 111 -5.08 -32.64 15.39
N ILE A 112 -3.89 -32.84 14.85
CA ILE A 112 -3.40 -34.16 14.46
C ILE A 112 -2.31 -34.48 15.46
N ILE A 113 -2.72 -35.10 16.56
CA ILE A 113 -1.82 -35.77 17.50
C ILE A 113 -1.23 -36.96 16.71
N PRO A 114 0.08 -37.03 16.44
CA PRO A 114 0.67 -38.24 15.95
C PRO A 114 0.81 -39.17 17.14
N LEU A 115 -0.22 -40.00 17.34
CA LEU A 115 -0.22 -41.13 18.27
C LEU A 115 0.78 -42.18 17.76
N PHE A 116 2.07 -41.91 17.94
CA PHE A 116 3.16 -42.82 17.65
C PHE A 116 3.41 -43.72 18.87
N GLY A 117 3.20 -45.02 18.67
CA GLY A 117 3.74 -46.07 19.52
C GLY A 117 2.79 -46.54 20.62
N GLN A 118 2.22 -47.73 20.41
CA GLN A 118 1.74 -48.58 21.50
C GLN A 118 2.90 -48.85 22.47
N ALA A 119 2.98 -48.05 23.52
CA ALA A 119 3.66 -48.39 24.75
C ALA A 119 2.74 -47.94 25.88
N ASN A 120 2.11 -48.91 26.55
CA ASN A 120 1.26 -48.70 27.71
C ASN A 120 2.02 -47.87 28.74
N THR A 121 1.79 -46.56 28.74
CA THR A 121 2.27 -45.67 29.79
C THR A 121 1.13 -44.71 30.07
N GLU A 122 0.39 -45.01 31.13
CA GLU A 122 -0.54 -44.08 31.75
C GLU A 122 0.24 -42.81 32.13
N VAL A 123 0.22 -41.79 31.27
CA VAL A 123 0.64 -40.45 31.68
C VAL A 123 -0.58 -39.73 32.22
N LYS A 124 -0.93 -40.09 33.47
CA LYS A 124 -1.59 -39.18 34.40
C LYS A 124 -0.57 -38.10 34.78
N GLY A 125 -0.94 -36.83 34.68
CA GLY A 125 -0.10 -35.70 35.07
C GLY A 125 -0.68 -34.40 34.53
N ASP A 126 -1.87 -34.02 34.97
CA ASP A 126 -2.08 -33.03 36.05
C ASP A 126 -1.95 -31.59 35.52
N ILE A 127 -3.07 -31.07 35.00
CA ILE A 127 -3.24 -29.65 34.68
C ILE A 127 -3.48 -28.94 36.01
N GLY A 128 -2.39 -28.69 36.73
CA GLY A 128 -2.36 -27.80 37.88
C GLY A 128 -2.30 -26.35 37.40
N GLY A 129 -3.44 -25.66 37.41
CA GLY A 129 -3.48 -24.23 37.19
C GLY A 129 -2.81 -23.45 38.33
N LYS A 130 -2.19 -22.31 37.98
CA LYS A 130 -2.10 -21.16 38.89
C LYS A 130 -2.12 -19.87 38.08
N THR A 131 -3.23 -19.16 38.26
CA THR A 131 -3.41 -17.72 38.08
C THR A 131 -2.52 -16.94 39.05
N GLU A 132 -1.82 -15.94 38.53
CA GLU A 132 -1.74 -14.57 39.07
C GLU A 132 -1.62 -13.60 37.90
#